data_AF-A0A3A9AT01-F1
#
_entry.id   AF-A0A3A9AT01-F1
#
_cell.length_a   1.000
_cell.length_b   1.000
_cell.length_c   1.000
_cell.angle_alpha   90.00
_cell.angle_beta   90.00
_cell.angle_gamma   90.00
#
_symmetry.space_group_name_H-M   'P 1'
#
loop_
_entity.id
_entity.type
_entity.pdbx_description
1 polymer ?
#
loop_
_entity_poly.entity_id
_entity_poly.type
_entity_poly.pdbx_seq_one_letter_code
_entity_poly.pdbx_strand_id
1 'polypeptide(L)'
;MQYTRETAINRLLESYRAYFNITMFEGEQYPLTAICEFFEHSEKYVISRQASLWAANCEEFVYLFNMEQLSCEEFERCRDFAWEDGQKRANIGPGHMYTYVTPIFICDSCREDAKAALRKSRLYKSFRFSLHGWIDFHTAVFEVEKGQITTNRSGKCVEKILKNVLFNQKKRRRFL
;
A
#
# COMPACT_ATOMS: atom_id res chain seq x y z
N MET A 1 -11.63 0.69 23.72
CA MET A 1 -10.62 -0.34 23.40
C MET A 1 -9.39 0.43 22.96
N GLN A 2 -8.33 0.41 23.76
CA GLN A 2 -7.07 1.08 23.39
C GLN A 2 -6.51 0.30 22.20
N TYR A 3 -6.49 0.96 21.04
CA TYR A 3 -6.02 0.35 19.82
C TYR A 3 -4.49 0.22 19.94
N THR A 4 -3.92 -0.96 19.72
CA THR A 4 -2.44 -1.14 19.72
C THR A 4 -1.94 -1.24 18.29
N ARG A 5 -0.65 -0.94 18.05
CA ARG A 5 -0.02 -1.14 16.74
C ARG A 5 -0.19 -2.58 16.23
N GLU A 6 0.02 -3.55 17.10
CA GLU A 6 -0.16 -4.97 16.79
C GLU A 6 -1.60 -5.30 16.39
N THR A 7 -2.59 -4.76 17.10
CA THR A 7 -4.01 -4.94 16.73
C THR A 7 -4.32 -4.31 15.37
N ALA A 8 -3.72 -3.15 15.07
CA ALA A 8 -3.87 -2.48 13.78
C ALA A 8 -3.32 -3.33 12.64
N ILE A 9 -2.09 -3.82 12.80
CA ILE A 9 -1.39 -4.66 11.83
C ILE A 9 -2.18 -5.94 11.58
N ASN A 10 -2.58 -6.64 12.63
CA ASN A 10 -3.35 -7.89 12.50
C ASN A 10 -4.68 -7.69 11.75
N ARG A 11 -5.37 -6.56 11.98
CA ARG A 11 -6.60 -6.24 11.25
C ARG A 11 -6.35 -5.93 9.78
N LEU A 12 -5.27 -5.20 9.47
CA LEU A 12 -4.88 -4.91 8.09
C LEU A 12 -4.54 -6.20 7.35
N LEU A 13 -3.69 -7.04 7.94
CA LEU A 13 -3.32 -8.34 7.37
C LEU A 13 -4.53 -9.24 7.14
N GLU A 14 -5.46 -9.33 8.11
CA GLU A 14 -6.69 -10.10 7.95
C GLU A 14 -7.57 -9.54 6.82
N SER A 15 -7.61 -8.21 6.64
CA SER A 15 -8.35 -7.59 5.54
C SER A 15 -7.70 -7.83 4.17
N TYR A 16 -6.37 -7.91 4.12
CA TYR A 16 -5.62 -8.16 2.89
C TYR A 16 -5.56 -9.63 2.49
N ARG A 17 -5.61 -10.56 3.45
CA ARG A 17 -5.50 -12.03 3.22
C ARG A 17 -6.44 -12.58 2.15
N ALA A 18 -7.61 -11.97 1.96
CA ALA A 18 -8.58 -12.43 0.98
C ALA A 18 -8.16 -12.15 -0.48
N TYR A 19 -7.26 -11.19 -0.71
CA TYR A 19 -6.93 -10.69 -2.05
C TYR A 19 -5.42 -10.61 -2.32
N PHE A 20 -4.58 -10.53 -1.28
CA PHE A 20 -3.14 -10.32 -1.41
C PHE A 20 -2.36 -11.57 -1.00
N ASN A 21 -1.24 -11.79 -1.68
CA ASN A 21 -0.18 -12.69 -1.21
C ASN A 21 0.62 -11.95 -0.13
N ILE A 22 0.78 -12.53 1.05
CA ILE A 22 1.40 -11.85 2.20
C ILE A 22 2.69 -12.55 2.59
N THR A 23 3.79 -11.78 2.60
CA THR A 23 5.08 -12.18 3.15
C THR A 23 5.32 -11.44 4.47
N MET A 24 5.55 -12.18 5.55
CA MET A 24 5.84 -11.64 6.89
C MET A 24 7.34 -11.67 7.17
N PHE A 25 7.85 -10.69 7.89
CA PHE A 25 9.28 -10.56 8.24
C PHE A 25 9.45 -10.44 9.76
N GLU A 26 9.31 -11.54 10.51
CA GLU A 26 9.21 -11.64 11.98
C GLU A 26 10.39 -10.97 12.76
N GLY A 27 10.50 -9.64 12.71
CA GLY A 27 11.57 -8.85 13.34
C GLY A 27 12.87 -8.79 12.53
N GLU A 28 13.09 -9.67 11.57
CA GLU A 28 14.34 -9.76 10.79
C GLU A 28 14.66 -8.49 9.98
N GLN A 29 13.61 -7.78 9.52
CA GLN A 29 13.75 -6.59 8.68
C GLN A 29 13.15 -5.33 9.33
N TYR A 30 13.13 -5.27 10.66
CA TYR A 30 12.57 -4.13 11.39
C TYR A 30 13.06 -2.78 10.80
N PRO A 31 12.15 -1.83 10.50
CA PRO A 31 10.74 -1.76 10.89
C PRO A 31 9.74 -2.41 9.92
N LEU A 32 10.19 -3.05 8.83
CA LEU A 32 9.28 -3.74 7.90
C LEU A 32 8.69 -4.99 8.58
N THR A 33 7.37 -5.07 8.61
CA THR A 33 6.62 -6.19 9.21
C THR A 33 6.09 -7.15 8.15
N ALA A 34 5.59 -6.62 7.05
CA ALA A 34 5.02 -7.41 5.97
C ALA A 34 5.05 -6.68 4.63
N ILE A 35 5.08 -7.45 3.55
CA ILE A 35 4.76 -7.00 2.20
C ILE A 35 3.53 -7.79 1.74
N CYS A 36 2.51 -7.08 1.27
CA CYS A 36 1.32 -7.65 0.65
C CYS A 36 1.33 -7.33 -0.85
N GLU A 37 1.24 -8.36 -1.68
CA GLU A 37 1.31 -8.26 -3.13
C GLU A 37 -0.04 -8.63 -3.76
N PHE A 38 -0.57 -7.72 -4.56
CA PHE A 38 -1.81 -7.91 -5.33
C PHE A 38 -1.52 -7.80 -6.82
N PHE A 39 -2.11 -8.72 -7.57
CA PHE A 39 -2.00 -8.79 -9.01
C PHE A 39 -3.41 -8.99 -9.60
N GLU A 40 -3.86 -8.04 -10.41
CA GLU A 40 -5.09 -8.13 -11.18
C GLU A 40 -4.76 -8.21 -12.66
N HIS A 41 -5.25 -9.26 -13.31
CA HIS A 41 -5.16 -9.45 -14.74
C HIS A 41 -6.56 -9.42 -15.33
N SER A 42 -6.79 -8.49 -16.26
CA SER A 42 -8.05 -8.42 -17.00
C SER A 42 -7.79 -8.47 -18.51
N GLU A 43 -8.47 -9.39 -19.19
CA GLU A 43 -8.45 -9.50 -20.64
C GLU A 43 -9.85 -9.20 -21.20
N LYS A 44 -9.92 -8.33 -22.20
CA LYS A 44 -11.12 -8.18 -23.03
C LYS A 44 -10.86 -8.70 -24.43
N TYR A 45 -11.54 -9.78 -24.78
CA TYR A 45 -11.57 -10.32 -26.14
C TYR A 45 -12.54 -9.47 -26.99
N VAL A 46 -12.04 -8.79 -28.02
CA VAL A 46 -12.90 -8.15 -29.03
C VAL A 46 -13.08 -9.15 -30.17
N ILE A 47 -14.33 -9.41 -30.56
CA ILE A 47 -14.75 -10.49 -31.47
C ILE A 47 -14.21 -10.23 -32.89
N SER A 48 -13.01 -10.69 -33.16
CA SER A 48 -12.57 -11.18 -34.48
C SER A 48 -11.41 -12.15 -34.21
N ARG A 49 -11.33 -13.25 -34.97
CA ARG A 49 -10.52 -14.46 -34.70
C ARG A 49 -8.98 -14.25 -34.68
N GLN A 50 -8.49 -13.02 -34.55
CA GLN A 50 -7.05 -12.71 -34.63
C GLN A 50 -6.53 -11.56 -33.75
N ALA A 51 -7.30 -11.02 -32.79
CA ALA A 51 -6.83 -9.88 -31.99
C ALA A 51 -7.11 -10.01 -30.48
N SER A 52 -6.08 -10.38 -29.70
CA SER A 52 -6.01 -10.06 -28.26
C SER A 52 -5.76 -8.56 -28.14
N LEU A 53 -6.81 -7.75 -27.95
CA LEU A 53 -6.71 -6.31 -28.21
C LEU A 53 -6.06 -5.53 -27.06
N TRP A 54 -6.34 -5.81 -25.77
CA TRP A 54 -5.65 -5.15 -24.64
C TRP A 54 -5.73 -6.04 -23.38
N ALA A 55 -4.58 -6.43 -22.80
CA ALA A 55 -4.50 -6.87 -21.42
C ALA A 55 -4.36 -5.64 -20.52
N ALA A 56 -5.04 -5.63 -19.38
CA ALA A 56 -4.93 -4.57 -18.39
C ALA A 56 -4.49 -5.20 -17.06
N ASN A 57 -3.17 -5.20 -16.85
CA ASN A 57 -2.52 -5.68 -15.65
C ASN A 57 -2.37 -4.53 -14.66
N CYS A 58 -2.92 -4.70 -13.47
CA CYS A 58 -2.81 -3.76 -12.37
C CYS A 58 -2.15 -4.45 -11.19
N GLU A 59 -1.24 -3.77 -10.51
CA GLU A 59 -0.47 -4.34 -9.41
C GLU A 59 -0.50 -3.42 -8.20
N GLU A 60 -0.45 -3.98 -7.00
CA GLU A 60 -0.26 -3.20 -5.78
C GLU A 60 0.69 -3.92 -4.81
N PHE A 61 1.67 -3.18 -4.32
CA PHE A 61 2.62 -3.64 -3.32
C PHE A 61 2.47 -2.79 -2.06
N VAL A 62 1.84 -3.36 -1.03
CA VAL A 62 1.63 -2.70 0.26
C VAL A 62 2.77 -3.08 1.20
N TYR A 63 3.46 -2.08 1.75
CA TYR A 63 4.56 -2.27 2.71
C TYR A 63 4.07 -1.84 4.09
N LEU A 64 3.99 -2.77 5.04
CA LEU A 64 3.58 -2.47 6.42
C LEU A 64 4.81 -2.23 7.29
N PHE A 65 4.99 -0.98 7.73
CA PHE A 65 6.05 -0.60 8.67
C PHE A 65 5.49 -0.41 10.08
N ASN A 66 6.18 -0.93 11.08
CA ASN A 66 5.80 -0.84 12.49
C ASN A 66 6.93 -0.20 13.30
N MET A 67 6.65 0.90 13.99
CA MET A 67 7.63 1.60 14.84
C MET A 67 6.95 2.37 15.97
N GLU A 68 7.67 2.68 17.04
CA GLU A 68 7.11 3.45 18.16
C GLU A 68 6.81 4.89 17.73
N GLN A 69 7.80 5.57 17.17
CA GLN A 69 7.69 6.93 16.71
C GLN A 69 8.18 7.03 15.28
N LEU A 70 7.41 7.64 14.38
CA LEU A 70 7.86 7.93 13.03
C LEU A 70 8.59 9.28 12.98
N SER A 71 9.90 9.25 12.73
CA SER A 71 10.71 10.42 12.40
C SER A 71 10.81 10.67 10.89
N CYS A 72 11.29 11.86 10.50
CA CYS A 72 11.48 12.19 9.08
C CYS A 72 12.53 11.29 8.42
N GLU A 73 13.64 10.99 9.11
CA GLU A 73 14.70 10.10 8.61
C GLU A 73 14.19 8.68 8.37
N GLU A 74 13.42 8.13 9.31
CA GLU A 74 12.81 6.81 9.16
C GLU A 74 11.80 6.78 8.01
N PHE A 75 10.98 7.83 7.89
CA PHE A 75 10.05 7.97 6.77
C PHE A 75 10.78 7.94 5.43
N GLU A 76 11.84 8.74 5.26
CA GLU A 76 12.58 8.82 4.00
C GLU A 76 13.29 7.50 3.66
N ARG A 77 13.93 6.88 4.65
CA ARG A 77 14.58 5.57 4.47
C ARG A 77 13.59 4.49 4.04
N CYS A 78 12.43 4.42 4.68
CA CYS A 78 11.40 3.43 4.35
C CYS A 78 10.71 3.75 3.01
N ARG A 79 10.52 5.05 2.71
CA ARG A 79 10.00 5.53 1.43
C ARG A 79 10.89 5.06 0.28
N ASP A 80 12.20 5.32 0.39
CA ASP A 80 13.16 5.02 -0.68
C ASP A 80 13.29 3.50 -0.86
N PHE A 81 13.33 2.74 0.24
CA PHE A 81 13.27 1.28 0.19
C PHE A 81 12.02 0.78 -0.55
N ALA A 82 10.82 1.19 -0.12
CA ALA A 82 9.58 0.72 -0.74
C ALA A 82 9.47 1.12 -2.21
N TRP A 83 9.95 2.32 -2.56
CA TRP A 83 9.98 2.81 -3.94
C TRP A 83 10.93 2.02 -4.84
N GLU A 84 12.13 1.71 -4.35
CA GLU A 84 13.10 0.91 -5.10
C GLU A 84 12.65 -0.54 -5.24
N ASP A 85 12.19 -1.16 -4.14
CA ASP A 85 11.72 -2.54 -4.14
C ASP A 85 10.47 -2.70 -5.00
N GLY A 86 9.49 -1.80 -4.87
CA GLY A 86 8.27 -1.82 -5.66
C GLY A 86 8.51 -1.66 -7.15
N GLN A 87 9.49 -0.85 -7.57
CA GLN A 87 9.89 -0.76 -8.97
C GLN A 87 10.54 -2.05 -9.50
N LYS A 88 11.28 -2.79 -8.66
CA LYS A 88 11.90 -4.07 -9.05
C LYS A 88 10.87 -5.18 -9.18
N ARG A 89 9.81 -5.13 -8.37
CA ARG A 89 8.70 -6.10 -8.41
C ARG A 89 7.72 -5.88 -9.56
N ALA A 90 7.56 -4.63 -10.00
CA ALA A 90 6.57 -4.26 -11.01
C ALA A 90 6.82 -4.97 -12.35
N ASN A 91 5.80 -5.63 -12.89
CA ASN A 91 5.91 -6.31 -14.18
C ASN A 91 5.67 -5.32 -15.33
N ILE A 92 6.65 -4.45 -15.58
CA ILE A 92 6.56 -3.43 -16.62
C ILE A 92 6.69 -4.04 -18.02
N GLY A 93 5.66 -3.88 -18.85
CA GLY A 93 5.65 -4.39 -20.21
C GLY A 93 4.36 -4.08 -20.96
N PRO A 94 4.18 -4.65 -22.17
CA PRO A 94 2.91 -4.62 -22.87
C PRO A 94 1.77 -5.15 -21.98
N GLY A 95 0.66 -4.43 -21.91
CA GLY A 95 -0.49 -4.78 -21.07
C GLY A 95 -0.38 -4.34 -19.61
N HIS A 96 0.78 -3.87 -19.14
CA HIS A 96 0.89 -3.21 -17.84
C HIS A 96 0.19 -1.86 -17.87
N MET A 97 -0.80 -1.67 -16.99
CA MET A 97 -1.53 -0.42 -16.84
C MET A 97 -0.91 0.44 -15.75
N TYR A 98 -0.86 -0.09 -14.53
CA TYR A 98 -0.26 0.60 -13.41
C TYR A 98 0.15 -0.33 -12.27
N THR A 99 1.12 0.13 -11.50
CA THR A 99 1.46 -0.41 -10.18
C THR A 99 1.27 0.68 -9.13
N TYR A 100 0.67 0.33 -7.99
CA TYR A 100 0.73 1.15 -6.79
C TYR A 100 1.79 0.63 -5.83
N VAL A 101 2.66 1.52 -5.38
CA VAL A 101 3.59 1.25 -4.28
C VAL A 101 3.06 1.97 -3.05
N THR A 102 2.62 1.20 -2.07
CA THR A 102 1.79 1.69 -0.97
C THR A 102 2.44 1.43 0.41
N PRO A 103 3.43 2.23 0.84
CA PRO A 103 3.93 2.12 2.21
C PRO A 103 2.93 2.69 3.23
N ILE A 104 2.61 1.88 4.23
CA ILE A 104 1.73 2.18 5.34
C ILE A 104 2.53 2.08 6.63
N PHE A 105 2.63 3.20 7.35
CA PHE A 105 3.31 3.31 8.62
C PHE A 105 2.30 3.17 9.76
N ILE A 106 2.55 2.26 10.69
CA ILE A 106 1.79 2.08 11.91
C ILE A 106 2.71 2.49 13.07
N CYS A 107 2.38 3.60 13.74
CA CYS A 107 3.20 4.15 14.82
C CYS A 107 2.37 4.60 16.02
N ASP A 108 2.98 4.64 17.21
CA ASP A 108 2.31 5.18 18.41
C ASP A 108 2.17 6.69 18.25
N SER A 109 3.28 7.36 17.95
CA SER A 109 3.35 8.80 17.67
C SER A 109 4.05 9.10 16.34
N CYS A 110 3.75 10.25 15.74
CA CYS A 110 4.33 10.66 14.46
C CYS A 110 4.79 12.11 14.55
N ARG A 111 6.07 12.37 14.30
CA ARG A 111 6.62 13.73 14.34
C ARG A 111 6.04 14.58 13.21
N GLU A 112 5.84 15.87 13.47
CA GLU A 112 5.18 16.76 12.50
C GLU A 112 6.00 17.01 11.23
N ASP A 113 7.34 16.98 11.33
CA ASP A 113 8.24 17.01 10.17
C ASP A 113 8.08 15.77 9.29
N ALA A 114 7.97 14.58 9.89
CA ALA A 114 7.69 13.32 9.19
C ALA A 114 6.33 13.37 8.50
N LYS A 115 5.28 13.88 9.16
CA LYS A 115 3.96 14.08 8.52
C LYS A 115 4.02 15.05 7.36
N ALA A 116 4.80 16.14 7.49
CA ALA A 116 4.97 17.11 6.42
C ALA A 116 5.68 16.49 5.22
N ALA A 117 6.75 15.72 5.45
CA ALA A 117 7.46 14.96 4.41
C ALA A 117 6.53 13.94 3.74
N LEU A 118 5.77 13.17 4.52
CA LEU A 118 4.79 12.22 4.02
C LEU A 118 3.75 12.88 3.11
N ARG A 119 3.12 13.98 3.54
CA ARG A 119 2.13 14.70 2.73
C ARG A 119 2.70 15.25 1.42
N LYS A 120 3.98 15.65 1.43
CA LYS A 120 4.69 16.20 0.26
C LYS A 120 5.22 15.12 -0.68
N SER A 121 5.33 13.87 -0.24
CA SER A 121 5.84 12.76 -1.05
C SER A 121 4.97 12.52 -2.29
N ARG A 122 5.59 12.63 -3.47
CA ARG A 122 4.97 12.48 -4.79
C ARG A 122 5.98 11.79 -5.72
N LEU A 123 6.05 10.47 -5.63
CA LEU A 123 6.87 9.66 -6.52
C LEU A 123 5.98 9.07 -7.60
N TYR A 124 6.41 9.23 -8.85
CA TYR A 124 5.69 8.77 -10.02
C TYR A 124 6.70 8.43 -11.11
N LYS A 125 6.44 7.35 -11.85
CA LYS A 125 7.26 6.97 -13.01
C LYS A 125 6.40 6.39 -14.10
N SER A 126 6.45 6.97 -15.29
CA SER A 126 5.79 6.42 -16.48
C SER A 126 6.80 5.67 -17.36
N PHE A 127 6.33 4.68 -18.10
CA PHE A 127 7.16 3.86 -18.97
C PHE A 127 6.69 3.97 -20.41
N ARG A 128 7.62 4.29 -21.31
CA ARG A 128 7.36 4.51 -22.75
C ARG A 128 6.17 5.46 -23.00
N PHE A 129 6.20 6.65 -22.42
CA PHE A 129 5.10 7.62 -22.51
C PHE A 129 3.74 7.03 -22.09
N SER A 130 3.76 6.22 -21.02
CA SER A 130 2.61 5.49 -20.47
C SER A 130 2.07 4.34 -21.32
N LEU A 131 2.71 3.99 -22.45
CA LEU A 131 2.36 2.80 -23.24
C LEU A 131 2.62 1.49 -22.49
N HIS A 132 3.58 1.49 -21.56
CA HIS A 132 3.86 0.37 -20.66
C HIS A 132 3.41 0.69 -19.22
N GLY A 133 2.38 1.53 -19.10
CA GLY A 133 1.81 1.94 -17.83
C GLY A 133 2.72 2.84 -17.01
N TRP A 134 2.41 2.92 -15.72
CA TRP A 134 3.10 3.79 -14.77
C TRP A 134 3.10 3.20 -13.36
N ILE A 135 3.98 3.72 -12.50
CA ILE A 135 3.99 3.44 -11.07
C ILE A 135 3.66 4.74 -10.35
N ASP A 136 2.72 4.70 -9.40
CA ASP A 136 2.36 5.84 -8.53
C ASP A 136 2.50 5.45 -7.06
N PHE A 137 2.88 6.41 -6.24
CA PHE A 137 3.29 6.17 -4.86
C PHE A 137 2.29 6.70 -3.85
N HIS A 138 1.73 5.79 -3.04
CA HIS A 138 0.65 6.10 -2.10
C HIS A 138 1.13 5.90 -0.66
N THR A 139 1.33 6.98 0.08
CA THR A 139 1.82 6.88 1.46
C THR A 139 0.71 7.10 2.47
N ALA A 140 0.70 6.31 3.53
CA ALA A 140 -0.17 6.52 4.67
C ALA A 140 0.54 6.31 6.00
N VAL A 141 0.19 7.08 7.02
CA VAL A 141 0.55 6.81 8.42
C VAL A 141 -0.71 6.75 9.26
N PHE A 142 -0.78 5.74 10.13
CA PHE A 142 -1.75 5.64 11.20
C PHE A 142 -1.04 5.85 12.54
N GLU A 143 -1.34 6.98 13.18
CA GLU A 143 -0.84 7.36 14.50
C GLU A 143 -1.84 6.87 15.57
N VAL A 144 -1.45 5.82 16.29
CA VAL A 144 -2.31 5.06 17.19
C VAL A 144 -2.79 5.89 18.37
N GLU A 145 -1.90 6.66 19.00
CA GLU A 145 -2.26 7.48 20.17
C GLU A 145 -3.31 8.54 19.85
N LYS A 146 -3.23 9.12 18.64
CA LYS A 146 -4.20 10.13 18.17
C LYS A 146 -5.39 9.53 17.43
N GLY A 147 -5.35 8.23 17.11
CA GLY A 147 -6.33 7.58 16.23
C GLY A 147 -6.43 8.25 14.85
N GLN A 148 -5.34 8.84 14.35
CA GLN A 148 -5.35 9.68 13.15
C GLN A 148 -4.67 9.00 11.98
N ILE A 149 -5.27 9.10 10.79
CA ILE A 149 -4.65 8.69 9.54
C ILE A 149 -4.24 9.95 8.76
N THR A 150 -3.00 9.98 8.27
CA THR A 150 -2.51 11.00 7.34
C THR A 150 -1.98 10.32 6.08
N THR A 151 -2.28 10.88 4.92
CA THR A 151 -1.82 10.39 3.62
C THR A 151 -1.23 11.50 2.76
N ASN A 152 -0.46 11.12 1.73
CA ASN A 152 -0.17 12.04 0.64
C ASN A 152 -1.40 12.21 -0.26
N ARG A 153 -1.31 13.10 -1.26
CA ARG A 153 -2.45 13.38 -2.16
C ARG A 153 -2.90 12.13 -2.93
N SER A 154 -1.96 11.32 -3.44
CA SER A 154 -2.27 10.11 -4.20
C SER A 154 -2.91 9.02 -3.33
N GLY A 155 -2.47 8.88 -2.07
CA GLY A 155 -2.99 7.90 -1.11
C GLY A 155 -4.35 8.21 -0.48
N LYS A 156 -5.17 9.10 -1.06
CA LYS A 156 -6.52 9.41 -0.54
C LYS A 156 -7.49 8.22 -0.61
N CYS A 157 -7.31 7.32 -1.57
CA CYS A 157 -8.02 6.06 -1.62
C CYS A 157 -7.63 5.14 -0.44
N VAL A 158 -6.33 5.05 -0.14
CA VAL A 158 -5.78 4.27 0.99
C VAL A 158 -6.36 4.75 2.32
N GLU A 159 -6.51 6.07 2.51
CA GLU A 159 -7.16 6.63 3.71
C GLU A 159 -8.55 6.05 3.96
N LYS A 160 -9.36 5.85 2.91
CA LYS A 160 -10.72 5.29 3.03
C LYS A 160 -10.68 3.82 3.41
N ILE A 161 -9.76 3.05 2.82
CA ILE A 161 -9.56 1.62 3.15
C ILE A 161 -9.15 1.50 4.61
N LEU A 162 -8.14 2.26 5.04
CA LEU A 162 -7.66 2.25 6.42
C LEU A 162 -8.77 2.64 7.40
N LYS A 163 -9.57 3.68 7.12
CA LYS A 163 -10.72 4.03 7.99
C LYS A 163 -11.72 2.89 8.13
N ASN A 164 -12.02 2.20 7.02
CA ASN A 164 -12.94 1.07 7.03
C ASN A 164 -12.39 -0.13 7.81
N VAL A 165 -11.13 -0.48 7.62
CA VAL A 165 -10.53 -1.64 8.29
C VAL A 165 -10.27 -1.34 9.77
N LEU A 166 -9.77 -0.15 10.08
CA LEU A 166 -9.30 0.17 11.42
C LEU A 166 -10.44 0.59 12.36
N PHE A 167 -11.38 1.41 11.87
CA PHE A 167 -12.41 2.03 12.71
C PHE A 167 -13.82 1.44 12.55
N ASN A 168 -14.18 0.88 11.38
CA ASN A 168 -15.52 0.32 11.19
C ASN A 168 -15.62 -1.12 11.73
N GLN A 169 -16.18 -1.26 12.93
CA GLN A 169 -16.61 -2.54 13.48
C GLN A 169 -17.95 -2.99 12.87
N LYS A 170 -18.01 -3.32 11.57
CA LYS A 170 -19.19 -4.09 11.12
C LYS A 170 -19.07 -5.48 11.71
N LYS A 171 -19.90 -5.78 12.73
CA LYS A 171 -20.18 -7.13 13.22
C LYS A 171 -20.29 -8.04 12.01
N ARG A 172 -19.35 -8.98 11.81
CA ARG A 172 -19.57 -10.15 10.95
C ARG A 172 -20.89 -10.74 11.45
N ARG A 173 -21.98 -10.56 10.69
CA ARG A 173 -23.21 -11.31 10.93
C ARG A 173 -22.80 -12.77 10.82
N ARG A 174 -22.69 -13.46 11.96
CA ARG A 174 -22.69 -14.92 11.98
C ARG A 174 -24.01 -15.31 11.35
N PHE A 175 -23.96 -15.82 10.13
CA PHE A 175 -25.06 -16.62 9.63
C PHE A 175 -25.07 -17.86 10.52
N LEU A 176 -26.11 -17.96 11.35
CA LEU A 176 -26.49 -19.16 12.07
C LEU A 176 -26.93 -20.23 11.06
#